data_AF-A0AAD5KES1-F1
#
_entry.id   AF-A0AAD5KES1-F1
#
_cell.length_a   1.000
_cell.length_b   1.000
_cell.length_c   1.000
_cell.angle_alpha   90.00
_cell.angle_beta   90.00
_cell.angle_gamma   90.00
#
_symmetry.space_group_name_H-M   'P 1'
#
loop_
_entity.id
_entity.type
_entity.pdbx_description
1 polymer ?
#
loop_
_entity_poly.entity_id
_entity_poly.type
_entity_poly.pdbx_seq_one_letter_code
_entity_poly.pdbx_strand_id
1 'polypeptide(L)' 'MLSMYVSSCHDDWDDIVDFMVFAYNTSRQETTGLTPFYLLYGREAVLPVDVTLGNNPNPAAKNPWHLATKLAGIR' A
#
# COMPACT_ATOMS: atom_id res chain seq x y z
N MET A 1 -12.73 7.96 -5.17
CA MET A 1 -12.12 6.74 -5.72
C MET A 1 -13.12 5.59 -5.74
N LEU A 2 -13.87 5.35 -4.64
CA LEU A 2 -14.81 4.24 -4.58
C LEU A 2 -15.92 4.28 -5.65
N SER A 3 -16.59 5.42 -5.79
CA SER A 3 -17.66 5.63 -6.79
C SER A 3 -17.25 5.46 -8.26
N MET A 4 -15.96 5.32 -8.59
CA MET A 4 -15.52 5.06 -9.97
C MET A 4 -15.61 3.59 -10.35
N TYR A 5 -15.72 2.70 -9.36
CA TYR A 5 -15.67 1.25 -9.54
C TYR A 5 -16.97 0.55 -9.11
N VAL A 6 -17.93 1.30 -8.56
CA VAL A 6 -19.27 0.80 -8.23
C VAL A 6 -20.16 0.96 -9.46
N SER A 7 -21.13 0.06 -9.64
CA SER A 7 -22.19 0.16 -10.64
C SER A 7 -22.94 1.50 -10.54
N SER A 8 -23.61 1.90 -11.62
CA SER A 8 -24.48 3.08 -11.63
C SER A 8 -25.60 3.03 -10.60
N CYS A 9 -25.98 1.82 -10.15
CA CYS A 9 -27.01 1.59 -9.14
C CYS A 9 -26.46 1.58 -7.70
N HIS A 10 -25.14 1.65 -7.54
CA HIS A 10 -24.46 1.73 -6.25
C HIS A 10 -24.70 0.52 -5.32
N ASP A 11 -24.96 -0.66 -5.89
CA ASP A 11 -25.43 -1.86 -5.19
C ASP A 11 -24.38 -2.99 -5.07
N ASP A 12 -23.21 -2.82 -5.67
CA ASP A 12 -22.09 -3.78 -5.72
C ASP A 12 -20.81 -3.24 -5.04
N TRP A 13 -20.97 -2.27 -4.13
CA TRP A 13 -19.83 -1.61 -3.48
C TRP A 13 -19.06 -2.55 -2.54
N ASP A 14 -19.73 -3.53 -1.98
CA ASP A 14 -19.19 -4.53 -1.07
C ASP A 14 -18.33 -5.57 -1.81
N ASP A 15 -18.65 -5.87 -3.06
CA ASP A 15 -17.83 -6.74 -3.91
C ASP A 15 -16.45 -6.13 -4.23
N ILE A 16 -16.37 -4.79 -4.28
CA ILE A 16 -15.14 -4.07 -4.67
C ILE A 16 -14.32 -3.55 -3.50
N VAL A 17 -14.88 -3.51 -2.29
CA VAL A 17 -14.29 -2.80 -1.15
C VAL A 17 -12.93 -3.39 -0.75
N ASP A 18 -12.81 -4.71 -0.74
CA ASP A 18 -11.57 -5.41 -0.36
C ASP A 18 -10.41 -5.07 -1.30
N PHE A 19 -10.69 -5.00 -2.61
CA PHE A 19 -9.71 -4.61 -3.62
C PHE A 19 -9.26 -3.17 -3.43
N MET A 20 -10.18 -2.26 -3.09
CA MET A 20 -9.83 -0.86 -2.87
C MET A 20 -9.08 -0.63 -1.57
N VAL A 21 -9.43 -1.35 -0.50
CA VAL A 21 -8.65 -1.33 0.75
C VAL A 21 -7.23 -1.80 0.48
N PHE A 22 -7.06 -2.88 -0.29
CA PHE A 22 -5.74 -3.35 -0.68
C PHE A 22 -4.97 -2.32 -1.52
N ALA A 23 -5.61 -1.74 -2.54
CA ALA A 23 -4.99 -0.71 -3.40
C ALA A 23 -4.58 0.52 -2.59
N TYR A 24 -5.43 0.97 -1.66
CA TYR A 24 -5.14 2.10 -0.78
C TYR A 24 -3.97 1.81 0.17
N ASN A 25 -3.94 0.62 0.77
CA ASN A 25 -2.89 0.22 1.70
C ASN A 25 -1.52 0.06 1.03
N THR A 26 -1.48 -0.27 -0.26
CA THR A 26 -0.25 -0.51 -1.02
C THR A 26 0.18 0.68 -1.88
N SER A 27 -0.67 1.69 -2.02
CA SER A 27 -0.37 2.93 -2.74
C SER A 27 0.35 3.94 -1.85
N ARG A 28 1.27 4.72 -2.42
CA ARG A 28 2.01 5.77 -1.71
C ARG A 28 1.09 6.96 -1.45
N GLN A 29 0.99 7.37 -0.18
CA GLN A 29 0.30 8.59 0.19
C GLN A 29 1.17 9.80 -0.11
N GLU A 30 0.57 10.88 -0.60
CA GLU A 30 1.30 12.10 -0.97
C GLU A 30 1.89 12.81 0.24
N THR A 31 1.13 12.91 1.33
CA THR A 31 1.53 13.63 2.56
C THR A 31 2.72 13.00 3.25
N THR A 32 2.74 11.67 3.36
CA THR A 32 3.82 10.94 4.03
C THR A 32 4.89 10.45 3.07
N GLY A 33 4.58 10.36 1.78
CA GLY A 33 5.42 9.68 0.81
C GLY A 33 5.64 8.20 1.16
N LEU A 34 4.73 7.56 1.89
CA LEU A 34 4.84 6.14 2.31
C LEU A 34 3.51 5.42 2.06
N THR A 35 3.57 4.10 1.94
CA THR A 35 2.37 3.27 1.87
C THR A 35 1.80 3.09 3.29
N PRO A 36 0.47 3.10 3.49
CA PRO A 36 -0.12 2.80 4.79
C PRO A 36 0.32 1.44 5.35
N PHE A 37 0.49 0.44 4.46
CA PHE A 37 1.00 -0.87 4.84
C PHE A 37 2.42 -0.80 5.42
N TYR A 38 3.31 -0.03 4.81
CA TYR A 38 4.67 0.18 5.33
C TYR A 38 4.69 0.85 6.70
N LEU A 39 3.80 1.83 6.92
CA LEU A 39 3.69 2.51 8.21
C LEU A 39 3.24 1.55 9.33
N LEU A 40 2.34 0.62 9.03
CA LEU A 40 1.81 -0.33 10.00
C LEU A 40 2.77 -1.49 10.29
N TYR A 41 3.42 -2.04 9.26
CA TYR A 41 4.20 -3.28 9.36
C TYR A 41 5.72 -3.09 9.26
N GLY A 42 6.20 -1.88 8.97
CA GLY A 42 7.63 -1.60 8.77
C GLY A 42 8.24 -2.23 7.51
N ARG A 43 7.41 -2.74 6.60
CA ARG A 43 7.80 -3.38 5.33
C ARG A 43 6.77 -3.10 4.26
N GLU A 44 7.19 -3.10 3.00
CA GLU A 44 6.25 -3.05 1.87
C GLU A 44 5.49 -4.39 1.74
N ALA A 45 4.27 -4.33 1.21
CA ALA A 45 3.51 -5.53 0.86
C ALA A 45 4.19 -6.24 -0.32
N VAL A 46 4.13 -7.58 -0.35
CA VAL A 46 4.58 -8.36 -1.50
C VAL A 46 3.37 -8.58 -2.40
N LEU A 47 3.41 -7.97 -3.58
CA LEU A 47 2.32 -8.05 -4.55
C LEU A 47 2.46 -9.30 -5.44
N PRO A 48 1.36 -9.81 -6.01
CA PRO A 48 1.46 -10.91 -6.99
C PRO A 48 2.41 -10.60 -8.15
N VAL A 49 2.44 -9.34 -8.61
CA VAL A 49 3.36 -8.88 -9.65
C VAL A 49 4.83 -8.91 -9.21
N ASP A 50 5.11 -8.73 -7.92
CA ASP A 50 6.47 -8.84 -7.41
C ASP A 50 6.96 -10.29 -7.51
N VAL A 51 6.09 -11.25 -7.20
CA VAL A 51 6.40 -12.68 -7.28
C VAL A 51 6.65 -13.11 -8.73
N THR A 52 5.80 -12.68 -9.67
CA THR A 52 5.94 -13.05 -11.08
C THR A 52 7.18 -12.46 -11.73
N LEU A 53 7.59 -11.25 -11.31
CA LEU A 53 8.78 -10.57 -11.83
C LEU A 53 10.05 -10.85 -11.01
N GLY A 54 9.96 -11.59 -9.91
CA GLY A 54 11.08 -11.81 -8.99
C GLY A 54 11.56 -10.53 -8.30
N ASN A 55 10.68 -9.52 -8.16
CA ASN A 55 10.98 -8.28 -7.48
C ASN A 55 11.00 -8.50 -5.96
N ASN A 56 11.99 -7.92 -5.29
CA ASN A 56 12.01 -7.84 -3.83
C ASN A 56 11.68 -6.40 -3.41
N PRO A 57 10.44 -6.11 -2.98
CA PRO A 57 10.03 -4.76 -2.60
C PRO A 57 10.66 -4.30 -1.27
N ASN A 58 11.33 -5.19 -0.53
CA ASN A 58 11.91 -4.86 0.78
C ASN A 58 13.41 -5.24 0.89
N PRO A 59 14.29 -4.66 0.06
CA PRO A 59 15.72 -4.97 0.08
C PRO A 59 16.43 -4.47 1.34
N ALA A 60 15.87 -3.44 2.00
CA ALA A 60 16.43 -2.77 3.17
C ALA A 60 15.91 -3.32 4.53
N ALA A 61 15.10 -4.38 4.53
CA ALA A 61 14.55 -5.01 5.75
C ALA A 61 15.64 -5.42 6.77
N LYS A 62 16.90 -5.50 6.35
CA LYS A 62 18.05 -5.80 7.19
C LYS A 62 18.40 -4.68 8.18
N ASN A 63 17.97 -3.45 7.94
CA ASN A 63 18.26 -2.30 8.80
C ASN A 63 17.10 -2.06 9.79
N PRO A 64 17.26 -2.37 11.09
CA PRO A 64 16.14 -2.38 12.05
C PRO A 64 15.53 -0.99 12.32
N TRP A 65 16.26 0.10 12.02
CA TRP A 65 15.78 1.48 12.22
C TRP A 65 15.28 2.15 10.92
N HIS A 66 15.20 1.43 9.80
CA HIS A 66 14.86 2.02 8.49
C HIS A 66 13.51 2.77 8.47
N LEU A 67 12.51 2.28 9.22
CA LEU A 67 11.24 2.96 9.42
C LEU A 67 11.42 4.35 10.07
N ALA A 68 12.19 4.42 11.16
CA ALA A 68 12.41 5.67 11.89
C ALA A 68 13.07 6.74 11.02
N THR A 69 14.02 6.36 10.16
CA THR A 69 14.65 7.30 9.22
C THR A 69 13.70 7.82 8.17
N LYS A 70 12.81 6.98 7.62
CA LYS A 70 11.79 7.45 6.67
C LYS A 70 10.79 8.39 7.35
N LEU A 71 10.37 8.09 8.58
CA LEU A 71 9.44 8.93 9.35
C LEU A 71 10.03 10.29 9.69
N ALA A 72 11.32 10.36 10.04
CA ALA A 72 12.01 11.61 10.32
C ALA A 72 12.08 12.58 9.12
N GLY A 73 11.85 12.08 7.90
CA GLY A 73 11.82 12.88 6.67
C GLY A 73 10.45 13.40 6.26
N ILE A 74 9.38 13.03 6.98
CA ILE A 74 8.02 13.54 6.72
C ILE A 74 7.97 14.98 7.22
N ARG A 75 7.66 15.93 6.33
CA ARG A 75 7.54 17.36 6.63
C ARG A 75 6.11 17.74 7.02
#